data_AF-A0A1W1B8H3-F1
#
_entry.id   AF-A0A1W1B8H3-F1
#
_cell.length_a   1.000
_cell.length_b   1.000
_cell.length_c   1.000
_cell.angle_alpha   90.00
_cell.angle_beta   90.00
_cell.angle_gamma   90.00
#
_symmetry.space_group_name_H-M   'P 1'
#
loop_
_entity.id
_entity.type
_entity.pdbx_description
1 polymer ?
#
loop_
_entity_poly.entity_id
_entity_poly.type
_entity_poly.pdbx_seq_one_letter_code
_entity_poly.pdbx_strand_id
1 'polypeptide(L)'
;MKNRIIKQALLSFAIFSILTGCGGDGKSGAASDSNLLSDDYIFIEPIPEPTPTPPEPTPPEPTPPTPTPDNTAPVADAGQNREGVNVGETIVLDGSGSYDADSDPLTYSWSIAEKPSGSHAALSNSSSINPSFVADIKGHYRVTLVVNDGKINSSMDSVLVAVEVPIPDNRPPTAVAKGTKTVIVKWGEKHEAILDGSESFDDGLVNPLTYSWQSGPYIVNQPIVRATPSCSDDWQRCYNDEQRPICSFGITLTVFDGEFYDTDTATLNVDYSECEHEPVVVPVSIHLDPAYTQVIPVTKHKTYKLWAYYDDSTAKDVTEDAVFSTSDPSIATIDANGKVTGVSKGDVLIIADYAGQRDTAPLTVTD
;
A
#
# COMPACT_ATOMS: atom_id res chain seq x y z
N MET A 1 16.28 2.54 -16.77
CA MET A 1 16.09 3.87 -17.41
C MET A 1 14.61 4.22 -17.38
N LYS A 2 14.27 5.38 -16.76
CA LYS A 2 13.06 6.23 -16.90
C LYS A 2 11.69 5.60 -16.52
N ASN A 3 11.10 5.94 -15.36
CA ASN A 3 10.30 7.12 -14.97
C ASN A 3 8.83 7.13 -15.41
N ARG A 4 7.90 7.10 -14.44
CA ARG A 4 6.71 7.98 -14.25
C ARG A 4 5.89 7.45 -13.05
N ILE A 5 5.92 8.08 -11.86
CA ILE A 5 5.20 9.28 -11.37
C ILE A 5 3.68 9.14 -11.28
N ILE A 6 3.27 9.03 -10.01
CA ILE A 6 2.02 9.27 -9.25
C ILE A 6 1.06 10.36 -9.80
N LYS A 7 -0.26 10.15 -9.61
CA LYS A 7 -1.29 11.13 -9.15
C LYS A 7 -2.63 10.41 -8.91
N GLN A 8 -3.01 10.16 -7.65
CA GLN A 8 -3.91 10.96 -6.79
C GLN A 8 -5.41 10.89 -7.13
N ALA A 9 -6.16 10.40 -6.13
CA ALA A 9 -7.61 10.40 -6.01
C ALA A 9 -8.17 11.77 -5.58
N LEU A 10 -9.42 12.09 -5.93
CA LEU A 10 -10.55 12.25 -4.98
C LEU A 10 -11.87 12.66 -5.68
N LEU A 11 -12.91 11.88 -5.41
CA LEU A 11 -14.27 12.22 -4.92
C LEU A 11 -15.05 13.45 -5.48
N SER A 12 -16.23 13.18 -6.07
CA SER A 12 -17.57 13.40 -5.45
C SER A 12 -18.66 13.90 -6.44
N PHE A 13 -19.86 13.38 -6.23
CA PHE A 13 -21.12 13.58 -6.96
C PHE A 13 -21.78 14.93 -6.70
N ALA A 14 -22.44 15.51 -7.72
CA ALA A 14 -23.72 16.20 -7.60
C ALA A 14 -24.41 16.40 -8.98
N ILE A 15 -25.69 16.05 -9.05
CA ILE A 15 -26.62 16.24 -10.17
C ILE A 15 -27.50 17.47 -9.86
N PHE A 16 -27.70 18.41 -10.80
CA PHE A 16 -29.00 19.04 -11.11
C PHE A 16 -28.94 20.01 -12.33
N SER A 17 -29.67 19.67 -13.39
CA SER A 17 -30.74 20.45 -14.05
C SER A 17 -30.58 21.89 -14.59
N ILE A 18 -31.07 22.02 -15.85
CA ILE A 18 -31.90 23.09 -16.47
C ILE A 18 -31.23 24.16 -17.36
N LEU A 19 -31.88 24.27 -18.54
CA LEU A 19 -31.90 25.27 -19.63
C LEU A 19 -31.35 26.67 -19.33
N THR A 20 -30.69 27.26 -20.33
CA THR A 20 -31.25 28.26 -21.28
C THR A 20 -30.08 29.03 -21.92
N GLY A 21 -29.85 28.84 -23.22
CA GLY A 21 -28.87 29.61 -24.00
C GLY A 21 -29.59 30.44 -25.06
N CYS A 22 -29.50 31.76 -24.93
CA CYS A 22 -30.17 32.79 -25.74
C CYS A 22 -29.14 33.57 -26.57
N GLY A 23 -29.50 33.94 -27.81
CA GLY A 23 -28.84 34.94 -28.68
C GLY A 23 -27.55 34.46 -29.39
N GLY A 24 -27.40 34.49 -30.72
CA GLY A 24 -27.53 35.63 -31.66
C GLY A 24 -26.11 36.14 -31.99
N ASP A 25 -25.64 36.52 -33.18
CA ASP A 25 -26.20 36.76 -34.51
C ASP A 25 -25.07 36.86 -35.57
N GLY A 26 -25.40 36.59 -36.84
CA GLY A 26 -24.91 37.31 -38.05
C GLY A 26 -23.67 36.77 -38.79
N LYS A 27 -23.53 36.86 -40.13
CA LYS A 27 -24.40 37.34 -41.23
C LYS A 27 -23.70 37.08 -42.60
N SER A 28 -24.41 37.42 -43.69
CA SER A 28 -24.07 37.44 -45.14
C SER A 28 -24.32 36.11 -45.87
N GLY A 29 -25.11 35.98 -46.95
CA GLY A 29 -25.61 36.86 -48.04
C GLY A 29 -25.47 36.01 -49.33
N ALA A 30 -26.36 35.91 -50.33
CA ALA A 30 -27.42 36.75 -50.86
C ALA A 30 -28.35 35.93 -51.80
N ALA A 31 -29.54 36.49 -52.07
CA ALA A 31 -30.41 36.39 -53.27
C ALA A 31 -30.73 35.02 -53.91
N SER A 32 -32.01 34.68 -54.09
CA SER A 32 -32.85 35.05 -55.25
C SER A 32 -34.22 34.38 -55.20
N ASP A 33 -35.25 35.20 -55.33
CA ASP A 33 -36.54 35.05 -55.98
C ASP A 33 -37.43 33.79 -55.85
N SER A 34 -38.70 34.17 -55.69
CA SER A 34 -39.92 33.43 -55.51
C SER A 34 -40.46 32.72 -56.76
N ASN A 35 -41.31 31.71 -56.46
CA ASN A 35 -42.65 31.50 -57.03
C ASN A 35 -42.82 30.35 -58.05
N LEU A 36 -44.02 29.75 -57.95
CA LEU A 36 -44.71 28.85 -58.89
C LEU A 36 -44.30 27.36 -58.85
N LEU A 37 -45.18 26.36 -58.94
CA LEU A 37 -46.64 26.26 -59.00
C LEU A 37 -46.97 24.76 -58.77
N SER A 38 -48.07 24.51 -58.08
CA SER A 38 -48.84 23.27 -58.13
C SER A 38 -49.52 23.13 -59.49
N ASP A 39 -49.50 21.95 -60.10
CA ASP A 39 -50.47 21.59 -61.15
C ASP A 39 -50.90 20.13 -61.03
N ASP A 40 -52.18 19.97 -60.70
CA ASP A 40 -53.02 18.82 -60.98
C ASP A 40 -53.18 18.65 -62.50
N TYR A 41 -53.05 17.42 -63.02
CA TYR A 41 -53.58 17.07 -64.34
C TYR A 41 -54.28 15.70 -64.32
N ILE A 42 -55.58 15.74 -64.63
CA ILE A 42 -56.42 14.60 -65.00
C ILE A 42 -56.29 14.41 -66.51
N PHE A 43 -55.83 13.24 -66.95
CA PHE A 43 -55.83 12.85 -68.36
C PHE A 43 -57.08 12.01 -68.67
N ILE A 44 -57.87 12.48 -69.65
CA ILE A 44 -58.96 11.74 -70.28
C ILE A 44 -58.45 11.30 -71.66
N GLU A 45 -58.38 9.98 -71.89
CA GLU A 45 -58.04 9.40 -73.19
C GLU A 45 -59.27 8.78 -73.88
N PRO A 46 -59.33 8.79 -75.23
CA PRO A 46 -60.50 8.38 -76.01
C PRO A 46 -60.68 6.86 -76.11
N ILE A 47 -61.94 6.43 -76.23
CA ILE A 47 -62.38 5.03 -76.41
C ILE A 47 -61.92 4.47 -77.77
N PRO A 48 -61.16 3.37 -77.84
CA PRO A 48 -60.93 2.64 -79.08
C PRO A 48 -62.09 1.70 -79.44
N GLU A 49 -62.36 1.59 -80.75
CA GLU A 49 -63.34 0.68 -81.37
C GLU A 49 -63.10 -0.81 -81.06
N PRO A 50 -64.13 -1.69 -81.20
CA PRO A 50 -64.01 -3.10 -80.83
C PRO A 50 -63.10 -3.89 -81.78
N THR A 51 -62.03 -4.45 -81.23
CA THR A 51 -61.16 -5.45 -81.87
C THR A 51 -61.86 -6.82 -81.89
N PRO A 52 -61.78 -7.62 -82.97
CA PRO A 52 -62.39 -8.96 -83.02
C PRO A 52 -61.76 -9.91 -82.00
N THR A 53 -62.60 -10.71 -81.34
CA THR A 53 -62.24 -11.77 -80.39
C THR A 53 -61.25 -12.77 -81.01
N PRO A 54 -60.09 -13.04 -80.37
CA PRO A 54 -59.22 -14.16 -80.73
C PRO A 54 -59.93 -15.51 -80.50
N PRO A 55 -59.58 -16.58 -81.23
CA PRO A 55 -60.08 -17.91 -80.93
C PRO A 55 -59.63 -18.36 -79.54
N GLU A 56 -60.53 -19.07 -78.85
CA GLU A 56 -60.35 -19.68 -77.53
C GLU A 56 -59.01 -20.45 -77.44
N PRO A 57 -58.17 -20.21 -76.42
CA PRO A 57 -56.96 -20.99 -76.23
C PRO A 57 -57.32 -22.43 -75.84
N THR A 58 -56.80 -23.39 -76.57
CA THR A 58 -56.77 -24.81 -76.17
C THR A 58 -56.16 -24.96 -74.78
N PRO A 59 -56.70 -25.85 -73.91
CA PRO A 59 -56.14 -26.10 -72.59
C PRO A 59 -54.64 -26.44 -72.70
N PRO A 60 -53.77 -25.89 -71.83
CA PRO A 60 -52.37 -26.29 -71.82
C PRO A 60 -52.27 -27.78 -71.51
N GLU A 61 -51.50 -28.48 -72.35
CA GLU A 61 -51.05 -29.85 -72.11
C GLU A 61 -50.42 -29.94 -70.71
N PRO A 62 -50.72 -30.99 -69.91
CA PRO A 62 -50.12 -31.13 -68.58
C PRO A 62 -48.61 -31.17 -68.72
N THR A 63 -47.93 -30.19 -68.12
CA THR A 63 -46.47 -30.20 -68.03
C THR A 63 -46.02 -31.50 -67.34
N PRO A 64 -45.04 -32.23 -67.89
CA PRO A 64 -44.46 -33.36 -67.20
C PRO A 64 -43.94 -32.90 -65.83
N PRO A 65 -44.02 -33.73 -64.77
CA PRO A 65 -43.56 -33.33 -63.45
C PRO A 65 -42.11 -32.90 -63.56
N THR A 66 -41.83 -31.65 -63.21
CA THR A 66 -40.46 -31.16 -63.03
C THR A 66 -39.79 -32.11 -62.04
N PRO A 67 -38.58 -32.63 -62.32
CA PRO A 67 -37.85 -33.42 -61.33
C PRO A 67 -37.76 -32.58 -60.07
N THR A 68 -38.27 -33.09 -58.95
CA THR A 68 -38.09 -32.45 -57.66
C THR A 68 -36.60 -32.26 -57.43
N PRO A 69 -36.16 -31.06 -57.01
CA PRO A 69 -34.74 -30.84 -56.71
C PRO A 69 -34.28 -31.89 -55.68
N ASP A 70 -33.08 -32.43 -55.89
CA ASP A 70 -32.45 -33.34 -54.93
C ASP A 70 -32.20 -32.59 -53.62
N ASN A 71 -32.48 -33.25 -52.49
CA ASN A 71 -32.34 -32.66 -51.17
C ASN A 71 -30.88 -32.42 -50.78
N THR A 72 -30.59 -31.24 -50.24
CA THR A 72 -29.29 -30.86 -49.67
C THR A 72 -29.30 -31.09 -48.16
N ALA A 73 -28.18 -31.56 -47.58
CA ALA A 73 -28.12 -31.71 -46.12
C ALA A 73 -28.08 -30.34 -45.44
N PRO A 74 -28.76 -30.16 -44.30
CA PRO A 74 -28.72 -28.90 -43.57
C PRO A 74 -27.36 -28.70 -42.90
N VAL A 75 -27.06 -27.46 -42.51
CA VAL A 75 -25.84 -27.09 -41.79
C VAL A 75 -26.20 -26.74 -40.35
N ALA A 76 -25.61 -27.46 -39.40
CA ALA A 76 -25.69 -27.13 -37.99
C ALA A 76 -24.71 -25.99 -37.66
N ASP A 77 -25.19 -25.02 -36.88
CA ASP A 77 -24.38 -23.99 -36.21
C ASP A 77 -24.71 -24.04 -34.72
N ALA A 78 -23.76 -24.52 -33.92
CA ALA A 78 -23.88 -24.67 -32.47
C ALA A 78 -23.54 -23.37 -31.70
N GLY A 79 -23.15 -22.32 -32.42
CA GLY A 79 -22.71 -21.04 -31.85
C GLY A 79 -21.25 -21.02 -31.42
N GLN A 80 -20.84 -19.87 -30.86
CA GLN A 80 -19.45 -19.63 -30.45
C GLN A 80 -19.09 -20.26 -29.11
N ASN A 81 -17.82 -20.65 -28.97
CA ASN A 81 -17.23 -21.08 -27.71
C ASN A 81 -17.34 -20.00 -26.62
N ARG A 82 -17.42 -20.44 -25.37
CA ARG A 82 -17.49 -19.59 -24.18
C ARG A 82 -16.34 -19.88 -23.24
N GLU A 83 -15.70 -18.83 -22.75
CA GLU A 83 -14.57 -18.88 -21.82
C GLU A 83 -14.89 -18.05 -20.56
N GLY A 84 -14.27 -18.38 -19.43
CA GLY A 84 -14.43 -17.64 -18.17
C GLY A 84 -15.84 -17.74 -17.55
N VAL A 85 -16.60 -18.77 -17.87
CA VAL A 85 -17.94 -19.01 -17.30
C VAL A 85 -17.79 -19.39 -15.84
N ASN A 86 -18.59 -18.80 -14.95
CA ASN A 86 -18.51 -19.15 -13.54
C ASN A 86 -19.24 -20.46 -13.23
N VAL A 87 -18.69 -21.26 -12.31
CA VAL A 87 -19.41 -22.41 -11.75
C VAL A 87 -20.79 -21.99 -11.23
N GLY A 88 -21.82 -22.72 -11.62
CA GLY A 88 -23.23 -22.47 -11.28
C GLY A 88 -23.98 -21.60 -12.29
N GLU A 89 -23.30 -21.04 -13.28
CA GLU A 89 -23.93 -20.21 -14.31
C GLU A 89 -24.84 -21.04 -15.23
N THR A 90 -25.95 -20.45 -15.68
CA THR A 90 -26.84 -21.05 -16.68
C THR A 90 -26.41 -20.64 -18.08
N ILE A 91 -25.99 -21.63 -18.87
CA ILE A 91 -25.59 -21.45 -20.26
C ILE A 91 -26.80 -21.67 -21.15
N VAL A 92 -27.16 -20.64 -21.92
CA VAL A 92 -28.14 -20.74 -23.02
C VAL A 92 -27.38 -20.96 -24.33
N LEU A 93 -27.65 -22.05 -25.02
CA LEU A 93 -27.10 -22.37 -26.33
C LEU A 93 -27.95 -21.73 -27.42
N ASP A 94 -27.38 -21.51 -28.59
CA ASP A 94 -28.05 -20.85 -29.71
C ASP A 94 -27.83 -21.64 -31.00
N GLY A 95 -28.88 -22.33 -31.45
CA GLY A 95 -28.88 -23.06 -32.72
C GLY A 95 -29.50 -22.29 -33.88
N SER A 96 -29.92 -21.04 -33.67
CA SER A 96 -30.68 -20.27 -34.66
C SER A 96 -29.90 -19.92 -35.93
N GLY A 97 -28.57 -20.04 -35.89
CA GLY A 97 -27.71 -19.92 -37.07
C GLY A 97 -27.74 -21.13 -38.01
N SER A 98 -28.33 -22.25 -37.58
CA SER A 98 -28.46 -23.44 -38.42
C SER A 98 -29.41 -23.16 -39.59
N TYR A 99 -29.06 -23.64 -40.78
CA TYR A 99 -29.83 -23.35 -41.99
C TYR A 99 -29.88 -24.55 -42.94
N ASP A 100 -30.90 -24.53 -43.80
CA ASP A 100 -31.06 -25.45 -44.91
C ASP A 100 -31.05 -24.69 -46.24
N ALA A 101 -30.40 -25.24 -47.26
CA ALA A 101 -30.26 -24.59 -48.56
C ALA A 101 -31.56 -24.65 -49.38
N ASP A 102 -32.39 -25.66 -49.14
CA ASP A 102 -33.70 -25.87 -49.77
C ASP A 102 -34.83 -25.18 -48.98
N SER A 103 -34.49 -24.54 -47.85
CA SER A 103 -35.40 -23.87 -46.92
C SER A 103 -36.40 -24.82 -46.24
N ASP A 104 -36.04 -26.09 -46.10
CA ASP A 104 -36.82 -27.07 -45.34
C ASP A 104 -36.79 -26.75 -43.83
N PRO A 105 -37.89 -27.01 -43.10
CA PRO A 105 -37.96 -26.74 -41.67
C PRO A 105 -37.02 -27.65 -40.87
N LEU A 106 -36.26 -27.05 -39.94
CA LEU A 106 -35.27 -27.77 -39.14
C LEU A 106 -35.82 -28.27 -37.80
N THR A 107 -35.38 -29.47 -37.42
CA THR A 107 -35.47 -30.01 -36.07
C THR A 107 -34.07 -30.10 -35.45
N TYR A 108 -33.99 -29.97 -34.13
CA TYR A 108 -32.74 -29.83 -33.39
C TYR A 108 -32.50 -31.05 -32.49
N SER A 109 -31.24 -31.45 -32.37
CA SER A 109 -30.80 -32.51 -31.46
C SER A 109 -29.48 -32.13 -30.81
N TRP A 110 -29.58 -31.57 -29.60
CA TRP A 110 -28.45 -31.21 -28.76
C TRP A 110 -28.01 -32.34 -27.83
N SER A 111 -26.71 -32.49 -27.60
CA SER A 111 -26.18 -33.42 -26.60
C SER A 111 -24.92 -32.90 -25.90
N ILE A 112 -24.76 -33.18 -24.61
CA ILE A 112 -23.52 -32.89 -23.87
C ILE A 112 -22.57 -34.08 -24.08
N ALA A 113 -21.61 -33.94 -24.98
CA ALA A 113 -20.66 -34.98 -25.36
C ALA A 113 -19.53 -35.16 -24.33
N GLU A 114 -19.10 -34.07 -23.70
CA GLU A 114 -18.06 -34.06 -22.67
C GLU A 114 -18.48 -33.13 -21.53
N LYS A 115 -18.25 -33.56 -20.28
CA LYS A 115 -18.42 -32.73 -19.09
C LYS A 115 -17.46 -33.19 -17.98
N PRO A 116 -17.11 -32.34 -17.00
CA PRO A 116 -16.22 -32.70 -15.91
C PRO A 116 -16.73 -33.90 -15.10
N SER A 117 -15.80 -34.68 -14.54
CA SER A 117 -16.14 -35.81 -13.67
C SER A 117 -16.97 -35.34 -12.47
N GLY A 118 -18.07 -36.05 -12.18
CA GLY A 118 -19.00 -35.71 -11.10
C GLY A 118 -20.07 -34.66 -11.46
N SER A 119 -20.02 -34.05 -12.65
CA SER A 119 -21.03 -33.08 -13.09
C SER A 119 -22.38 -33.77 -13.32
N HIS A 120 -23.47 -33.09 -13.01
CA HIS A 120 -24.86 -33.48 -13.26
C HIS A 120 -25.53 -32.59 -14.32
N ALA A 121 -24.75 -31.79 -15.06
CA ALA A 121 -25.25 -30.92 -16.11
C ALA A 121 -26.15 -31.68 -17.10
N ALA A 122 -27.34 -31.12 -17.35
CA ALA A 122 -28.34 -31.64 -18.25
C ALA A 122 -28.99 -30.50 -19.03
N LEU A 123 -29.33 -30.77 -20.30
CA LEU A 123 -30.04 -29.81 -21.15
C LEU A 123 -31.50 -29.69 -20.72
N SER A 124 -32.02 -28.47 -20.72
CA SER A 124 -33.42 -28.18 -20.40
C SER A 124 -34.39 -28.77 -21.42
N ASN A 125 -34.05 -28.72 -22.71
CA ASN A 125 -34.77 -29.41 -23.79
C ASN A 125 -33.85 -29.62 -25.00
N SER A 126 -33.36 -30.84 -25.22
CA SER A 126 -32.42 -31.16 -26.31
C SER A 126 -32.94 -30.90 -27.72
N SER A 127 -34.25 -30.65 -27.91
CA SER A 127 -34.84 -30.36 -29.23
C SER A 127 -35.28 -28.90 -29.41
N SER A 128 -34.98 -28.04 -28.45
CA SER A 128 -35.18 -26.60 -28.57
C SER A 128 -34.15 -25.97 -29.52
N ILE A 129 -34.52 -24.87 -30.17
CA ILE A 129 -33.57 -24.00 -30.90
C ILE A 129 -32.53 -23.45 -29.91
N ASN A 130 -32.98 -23.05 -28.71
CA ASN A 130 -32.16 -22.43 -27.67
C ASN A 130 -32.32 -23.18 -26.33
N PRO A 131 -31.72 -24.37 -26.16
CA PRO A 131 -31.71 -25.06 -24.88
C PRO A 131 -30.76 -24.38 -23.90
N SER A 132 -30.81 -24.80 -22.64
CA SER A 132 -29.90 -24.33 -21.60
C SER A 132 -29.44 -25.46 -20.69
N PHE A 133 -28.31 -25.28 -20.01
CA PHE A 133 -27.87 -26.16 -18.93
C PHE A 133 -27.14 -25.35 -17.85
N VAL A 134 -27.00 -25.92 -16.65
CA VAL A 134 -26.21 -25.31 -15.56
C VAL A 134 -24.79 -25.89 -15.58
N ALA A 135 -23.80 -25.02 -15.65
CA ALA A 135 -22.37 -25.34 -15.57
C ALA A 135 -21.95 -25.61 -14.12
N ASP A 136 -22.27 -26.80 -13.59
CA ASP A 136 -22.22 -27.08 -12.15
C ASP A 136 -20.83 -27.40 -11.57
N ILE A 137 -19.85 -27.73 -12.41
CA ILE A 137 -18.48 -28.03 -12.01
C ILE A 137 -17.46 -27.33 -12.92
N LYS A 138 -16.34 -26.88 -12.35
CA LYS A 138 -15.19 -26.34 -13.08
C LYS A 138 -14.65 -27.34 -14.11
N GLY A 139 -14.33 -26.86 -15.31
CA GLY A 139 -13.74 -27.63 -16.39
C GLY A 139 -14.42 -27.38 -17.72
N HIS A 140 -14.16 -28.23 -18.71
CA HIS A 140 -14.71 -28.07 -20.06
C HIS A 140 -15.98 -28.89 -20.26
N TYR A 141 -16.97 -28.26 -20.90
CA TYR A 141 -18.17 -28.90 -21.43
C TYR A 141 -18.13 -28.80 -22.94
N ARG A 142 -18.29 -29.93 -23.63
CA ARG A 142 -18.47 -29.97 -25.09
C ARG A 142 -19.91 -30.31 -25.37
N VAL A 143 -20.65 -29.37 -25.94
CA VAL A 143 -22.03 -29.59 -26.36
C VAL A 143 -22.07 -29.64 -27.88
N THR A 144 -22.83 -30.58 -28.42
CA THR A 144 -22.93 -30.83 -29.85
C THR A 144 -24.34 -30.61 -30.36
N LEU A 145 -24.46 -30.13 -31.60
CA LEU A 145 -25.71 -29.95 -32.31
C LEU A 145 -25.70 -30.77 -33.60
N VAL A 146 -26.80 -31.46 -33.85
CA VAL A 146 -27.17 -32.01 -35.16
C VAL A 146 -28.56 -31.48 -35.49
N VAL A 147 -28.76 -30.99 -36.72
CA VAL A 147 -30.07 -30.57 -37.23
C VAL A 147 -30.56 -31.52 -38.32
N ASN A 148 -31.88 -31.63 -38.48
CA ASN A 148 -32.52 -32.49 -39.48
C ASN A 148 -33.66 -31.74 -40.18
N ASP A 149 -33.69 -31.82 -41.50
CA ASP A 149 -34.63 -31.14 -42.42
C ASP A 149 -35.93 -31.96 -42.69
N GLY A 150 -36.15 -33.04 -41.94
CA GLY A 150 -37.22 -34.02 -42.17
C GLY A 150 -36.82 -35.19 -43.08
N LYS A 151 -35.65 -35.13 -43.73
CA LYS A 151 -35.14 -36.15 -44.66
C LYS A 151 -33.77 -36.69 -44.23
N ILE A 152 -32.80 -35.82 -43.95
CA ILE A 152 -31.41 -36.16 -43.61
C ILE A 152 -30.84 -35.29 -42.49
N ASN A 153 -29.83 -35.82 -41.78
CA ASN A 153 -29.12 -35.12 -40.72
C ASN A 153 -27.95 -34.30 -41.27
N SER A 154 -27.67 -33.17 -40.62
CA SER A 154 -26.44 -32.41 -40.80
C SER A 154 -25.19 -33.18 -40.35
N SER A 155 -24.02 -32.69 -40.74
CA SER A 155 -22.81 -32.93 -39.95
C SER A 155 -22.98 -32.33 -38.55
N MET A 156 -22.32 -32.93 -37.57
CA MET A 156 -22.31 -32.43 -36.20
C MET A 156 -21.47 -31.15 -36.09
N ASP A 157 -21.98 -30.16 -35.38
CA ASP A 157 -21.21 -29.00 -34.93
C ASP A 157 -21.11 -29.00 -33.39
N SER A 158 -20.12 -28.30 -32.83
CA SER A 158 -19.89 -28.29 -31.39
C SER A 158 -19.47 -26.94 -30.84
N VAL A 159 -19.95 -26.65 -29.63
CA VAL A 159 -19.55 -25.51 -28.82
C VAL A 159 -18.82 -25.99 -27.56
N LEU A 160 -17.69 -25.35 -27.27
CA LEU A 160 -16.91 -25.56 -26.05
C LEU A 160 -17.27 -24.49 -25.02
N VAL A 161 -17.51 -24.91 -23.79
CA VAL A 161 -17.73 -24.02 -22.64
C VAL A 161 -16.65 -24.32 -21.60
N ALA A 162 -15.74 -23.37 -21.37
CA ALA A 162 -14.75 -23.45 -20.31
C ALA A 162 -15.27 -22.76 -19.05
N VAL A 163 -15.45 -23.56 -18.01
CA VAL A 163 -16.00 -23.15 -16.72
C VAL A 163 -14.87 -23.03 -15.71
N GLU A 164 -14.82 -21.89 -15.04
CA GLU A 164 -13.85 -21.54 -14.02
C GLU A 164 -14.55 -21.31 -12.69
N VAL A 165 -13.80 -21.42 -11.60
CA VAL A 165 -14.29 -20.99 -10.29
C VAL A 165 -14.10 -19.47 -10.26
N PRO A 166 -15.13 -18.67 -9.89
CA PRO A 166 -14.95 -17.25 -9.72
C PRO A 166 -13.80 -17.02 -8.75
N ILE A 167 -12.80 -16.27 -9.19
CA ILE A 167 -11.80 -15.74 -8.26
C ILE A 167 -12.57 -14.84 -7.28
N PRO A 168 -12.49 -15.07 -5.95
CA PRO A 168 -13.09 -14.12 -5.02
C PRO A 168 -12.50 -12.74 -5.29
N ASP A 169 -13.36 -11.72 -5.30
CA ASP A 169 -12.91 -10.33 -5.44
C ASP A 169 -11.83 -10.06 -4.40
N ASN A 170 -10.68 -9.55 -4.85
CA ASN A 170 -9.61 -9.21 -3.94
C ASN A 170 -10.06 -8.03 -3.05
N ARG A 171 -9.86 -8.16 -1.74
CA ARG A 171 -10.29 -7.18 -0.74
C ARG A 171 -9.06 -6.55 -0.10
N PRO A 172 -9.14 -5.31 0.41
CA PRO A 172 -8.02 -4.71 1.11
C PRO A 172 -7.63 -5.56 2.33
N PRO A 173 -6.33 -5.67 2.65
CA PRO A 173 -5.89 -6.29 3.89
C PRO A 173 -6.38 -5.48 5.10
N THR A 174 -6.27 -6.05 6.30
CA THR A 174 -6.47 -5.35 7.57
C THR A 174 -5.12 -5.22 8.29
N ALA A 175 -4.65 -3.99 8.46
CA ALA A 175 -3.45 -3.70 9.22
C ALA A 175 -3.73 -3.75 10.73
N VAL A 176 -2.86 -4.41 11.49
CA VAL A 176 -2.96 -4.51 12.94
C VAL A 176 -1.63 -4.12 13.57
N ALA A 177 -1.50 -2.87 13.98
CA ALA A 177 -0.36 -2.32 14.69
C ALA A 177 -0.60 -2.41 16.20
N LYS A 178 0.07 -3.34 16.88
CA LYS A 178 -0.18 -3.63 18.31
C LYS A 178 0.04 -2.44 19.26
N GLY A 179 -1.03 -1.69 19.52
CA GLY A 179 -1.26 -0.80 20.66
C GLY A 179 -0.15 0.19 21.02
N THR A 180 -0.19 0.70 22.25
CA THR A 180 0.79 1.63 22.79
C THR A 180 1.92 0.90 23.52
N LYS A 181 3.17 1.23 23.20
CA LYS A 181 4.36 0.82 23.95
C LYS A 181 4.89 1.97 24.77
N THR A 182 5.45 1.69 25.93
CA THR A 182 6.12 2.70 26.77
C THR A 182 7.47 2.16 27.21
N VAL A 183 8.51 2.97 27.02
CA VAL A 183 9.89 2.66 27.42
C VAL A 183 10.40 3.78 28.30
N ILE A 184 10.89 3.43 29.49
CA ILE A 184 11.65 4.35 30.34
C ILE A 184 13.12 4.16 29.99
N VAL A 185 13.80 5.24 29.62
CA VAL A 185 15.19 5.22 29.15
C VAL A 185 16.10 5.70 30.28
N LYS A 186 17.08 4.86 30.63
CA LYS A 186 18.09 5.11 31.64
C LYS A 186 19.47 5.38 31.02
N TRP A 187 20.26 6.24 31.67
CA TRP A 187 21.63 6.51 31.25
C TRP A 187 22.50 5.24 31.27
N GLY A 188 23.30 5.04 30.22
CA GLY A 188 24.23 3.90 30.12
C GLY A 188 23.59 2.53 29.81
N GLU A 189 22.26 2.43 29.72
CA GLU A 189 21.55 1.19 29.45
C GLU A 189 21.01 1.13 28.00
N LYS A 190 20.94 -0.09 27.45
CA LYS A 190 20.31 -0.35 26.14
C LYS A 190 18.83 -0.67 26.33
N HIS A 191 17.98 0.02 25.58
CA HIS A 191 16.54 -0.16 25.63
C HIS A 191 16.00 -0.56 24.26
N GLU A 192 14.93 -1.36 24.25
CA GLU A 192 14.24 -1.74 23.03
C GLU A 192 12.71 -1.70 23.20
N ALA A 193 12.01 -1.30 22.15
CA ALA A 193 10.59 -1.51 21.97
C ALA A 193 10.35 -2.33 20.70
N ILE A 194 9.53 -3.37 20.82
CA ILE A 194 9.07 -4.17 19.69
C ILE A 194 7.72 -3.64 19.22
N LEU A 195 7.64 -3.25 17.96
CA LEU A 195 6.39 -3.02 17.26
C LEU A 195 6.16 -4.22 16.35
N ASP A 196 4.96 -4.77 16.42
CA ASP A 196 4.63 -6.05 15.81
C ASP A 196 3.32 -5.91 15.04
N GLY A 197 3.43 -6.06 13.72
CA GLY A 197 2.34 -6.02 12.76
C GLY A 197 1.92 -7.41 12.28
N SER A 198 2.49 -8.49 12.84
CA SER A 198 2.30 -9.86 12.35
C SER A 198 0.89 -10.43 12.50
N GLU A 199 0.01 -9.74 13.24
CA GLU A 199 -1.42 -10.07 13.34
C GLU A 199 -2.26 -9.43 12.24
N SER A 200 -1.65 -8.66 11.35
CA SER A 200 -2.31 -8.17 10.14
C SER A 200 -2.70 -9.36 9.26
N PHE A 201 -3.87 -9.27 8.63
CA PHE A 201 -4.44 -10.38 7.88
C PHE A 201 -5.18 -9.88 6.64
N ASP A 202 -5.45 -10.80 5.73
CA ASP A 202 -6.21 -10.56 4.51
C ASP A 202 -7.17 -11.73 4.31
N ASP A 203 -8.45 -11.42 4.08
CA ASP A 203 -9.51 -12.39 3.85
C ASP A 203 -9.81 -12.59 2.34
N GLY A 204 -9.03 -11.93 1.46
CA GLY A 204 -9.10 -11.96 0.00
C GLY A 204 -8.15 -12.96 -0.69
N LEU A 205 -7.93 -12.76 -1.99
CA LEU A 205 -7.14 -13.65 -2.83
C LEU A 205 -5.68 -13.59 -2.39
N VAL A 206 -5.15 -14.73 -1.91
CA VAL A 206 -3.92 -14.84 -1.13
C VAL A 206 -2.67 -14.37 -1.87
N ASN A 207 -2.41 -13.07 -1.89
CA ASN A 207 -1.10 -12.54 -2.17
C ASN A 207 -0.30 -12.46 -0.85
N PRO A 208 1.03 -12.67 -0.88
CA PRO A 208 1.84 -12.55 0.31
C PRO A 208 1.85 -11.10 0.80
N LEU A 209 1.46 -10.89 2.05
CA LEU A 209 1.49 -9.58 2.68
C LEU A 209 2.91 -9.03 2.82
N THR A 210 3.05 -7.76 2.49
CA THR A 210 4.25 -6.97 2.73
C THR A 210 3.96 -5.89 3.77
N TYR A 211 5.00 -5.52 4.53
CA TYR A 211 4.89 -4.66 5.71
C TYR A 211 5.85 -3.50 5.58
N SER A 212 5.41 -2.30 5.95
CA SER A 212 6.25 -1.10 6.01
C SER A 212 5.89 -0.27 7.24
N TRP A 213 6.85 -0.10 8.14
CA TRP A 213 6.72 0.80 9.28
C TRP A 213 7.39 2.14 8.97
N GLN A 214 6.70 3.25 9.21
CA GLN A 214 7.20 4.60 8.98
C GLN A 214 7.11 5.49 10.22
N SER A 215 8.20 6.19 10.51
CA SER A 215 8.25 7.30 11.47
C SER A 215 9.09 8.44 10.90
N GLY A 216 8.45 9.55 10.51
CA GLY A 216 9.12 10.64 9.79
C GLY A 216 9.80 10.14 8.50
N PRO A 217 11.12 10.37 8.33
CA PRO A 217 11.87 9.91 7.15
C PRO A 217 12.31 8.43 7.23
N TYR A 218 12.15 7.77 8.38
CA TYR A 218 12.63 6.41 8.60
C TYR A 218 11.57 5.39 8.18
N ILE A 219 11.98 4.41 7.37
CA ILE A 219 11.12 3.34 6.86
C ILE A 219 11.81 1.98 7.08
N VAL A 220 11.07 1.00 7.60
CA VAL A 220 11.55 -0.37 7.79
C VAL A 220 10.53 -1.37 7.26
N ASN A 221 10.96 -2.21 6.31
CA ASN A 221 10.08 -3.15 5.62
C ASN A 221 10.13 -4.55 6.24
N GLN A 222 9.57 -4.69 7.45
CA GLN A 222 9.51 -5.94 8.20
C GLN A 222 8.17 -6.03 8.97
N PRO A 223 7.62 -7.23 9.20
CA PRO A 223 6.41 -7.37 10.02
C PRO A 223 6.63 -6.99 11.47
N ILE A 224 7.84 -7.19 11.99
CA ILE A 224 8.25 -6.84 13.35
C ILE A 224 9.46 -5.91 13.26
N VAL A 225 9.39 -4.77 13.94
CA VAL A 225 10.47 -3.78 13.97
C VAL A 225 10.89 -3.46 15.40
N ARG A 226 12.16 -3.10 15.56
CA ARG A 226 12.76 -2.75 16.85
C ARG A 226 13.09 -1.25 16.86
N ALA A 227 12.57 -0.53 17.84
CA ALA A 227 13.00 0.82 18.15
C ALA A 227 13.98 0.76 19.33
N THR A 228 15.10 1.47 19.23
CA THR A 228 16.16 1.47 20.25
C THR A 228 16.38 2.90 20.78
N PRO A 229 15.51 3.39 21.67
CA PRO A 229 15.69 4.71 22.25
C PRO A 229 16.90 4.73 23.20
N SER A 230 17.57 5.87 23.27
CA SER A 230 18.76 6.09 24.08
C SER A 230 18.82 7.53 24.56
N CYS A 231 19.46 7.78 25.70
CA CYS A 231 19.87 9.13 26.10
C CYS A 231 20.99 9.60 25.16
N SER A 232 20.65 10.15 23.99
CA SER A 232 21.58 10.87 23.09
C SER A 232 21.20 12.34 23.03
N ASP A 233 22.10 13.23 22.60
CA ASP A 233 21.88 14.70 22.54
C ASP A 233 20.59 15.15 21.81
N ASP A 234 19.92 14.25 21.08
CA ASP A 234 18.62 14.47 20.44
C ASP A 234 17.41 14.50 21.42
N TRP A 235 17.58 14.14 22.71
CA TRP A 235 16.51 14.24 23.73
C TRP A 235 16.02 15.69 23.92
N GLN A 236 16.88 16.67 23.61
CA GLN A 236 16.57 18.09 23.72
C GLN A 236 15.41 18.54 22.82
N ARG A 237 15.07 17.78 21.75
CA ARG A 237 13.89 18.11 20.93
C ARG A 237 12.55 17.89 21.64
N CYS A 238 12.44 16.91 22.54
CA CYS A 238 11.21 16.73 23.31
C CYS A 238 11.13 17.64 24.53
N TYR A 239 12.29 17.93 25.15
CA TYR A 239 12.35 18.76 26.34
C TYR A 239 12.03 20.25 26.05
N ASN A 240 12.38 20.74 24.85
CA ASN A 240 12.23 22.14 24.48
C ASN A 240 10.79 22.59 24.19
N ASP A 241 9.83 21.69 23.97
CA ASP A 241 8.44 22.06 23.63
C ASP A 241 7.49 22.14 24.85
N GLU A 242 7.65 21.30 25.89
CA GLU A 242 6.66 21.23 26.99
C GLU A 242 7.24 21.05 28.42
N GLN A 243 8.58 21.00 28.61
CA GLN A 243 9.20 20.54 29.87
C GLN A 243 8.69 19.16 30.34
N ARG A 244 8.24 18.32 29.41
CA ARG A 244 7.76 16.96 29.71
C ARG A 244 8.85 15.95 29.37
N PRO A 245 9.19 15.04 30.29
CA PRO A 245 10.20 14.01 30.04
C PRO A 245 9.73 12.92 29.07
N ILE A 246 8.45 12.91 28.64
CA ILE A 246 7.87 11.83 27.82
C ILE A 246 7.59 12.31 26.40
N CYS A 247 8.23 11.69 25.40
CA CYS A 247 7.91 11.84 23.98
C CYS A 247 6.89 10.79 23.54
N SER A 248 5.95 11.15 22.68
CA SER A 248 5.02 10.18 22.06
C SER A 248 5.16 10.20 20.54
N PHE A 249 5.45 9.04 19.94
CA PHE A 249 5.63 8.87 18.50
C PHE A 249 4.51 8.01 17.93
N GLY A 250 3.76 8.55 16.97
CA GLY A 250 2.88 7.77 16.10
C GLY A 250 3.71 7.11 14.99
N ILE A 251 3.69 5.79 14.92
CA ILE A 251 4.46 5.00 13.95
C ILE A 251 3.46 4.22 13.11
N THR A 252 3.36 4.57 11.83
CA THR A 252 2.37 4.01 10.92
C THR A 252 2.89 2.71 10.31
N LEU A 253 2.11 1.65 10.44
CA LEU A 253 2.23 0.41 9.72
C LEU A 253 1.39 0.49 8.44
N THR A 254 1.96 0.15 7.30
CA THR A 254 1.26 -0.12 6.05
C THR A 254 1.39 -1.60 5.71
N VAL A 255 0.27 -2.25 5.43
CA VAL A 255 0.18 -3.65 4.99
C VAL A 255 -0.33 -3.66 3.57
N PHE A 256 0.36 -4.35 2.67
CA PHE A 256 0.08 -4.34 1.23
C PHE A 256 0.11 -5.76 0.66
N ASP A 257 -0.91 -6.12 -0.10
CA ASP A 257 -1.10 -7.42 -0.73
C ASP A 257 -0.66 -7.44 -2.22
N GLY A 258 -0.08 -6.36 -2.76
CA GLY A 258 0.25 -6.28 -4.20
C GLY A 258 -0.74 -5.47 -5.04
N GLU A 259 -1.95 -5.22 -4.53
CA GLU A 259 -3.00 -4.46 -5.21
C GLU A 259 -3.61 -3.38 -4.29
N PHE A 260 -3.98 -3.77 -3.06
CA PHE A 260 -4.57 -2.94 -2.03
C PHE A 260 -3.68 -2.85 -0.79
N TYR A 261 -3.85 -1.77 -0.05
CA TYR A 261 -3.18 -1.58 1.24
C TYR A 261 -4.16 -1.10 2.30
N ASP A 262 -3.78 -1.36 3.54
CA ASP A 262 -4.38 -0.76 4.73
C ASP A 262 -3.29 -0.26 5.68
N THR A 263 -3.65 0.64 6.58
CA THR A 263 -2.73 1.25 7.51
C THR A 263 -3.27 1.27 8.93
N ASP A 264 -2.40 1.01 9.90
CA ASP A 264 -2.69 1.18 11.32
C ASP A 264 -1.52 1.91 12.00
N THR A 265 -1.71 2.47 13.20
CA THR A 265 -0.69 3.26 13.88
C THR A 265 -0.44 2.76 15.29
N ALA A 266 0.79 2.32 15.55
CA ALA A 266 1.25 2.07 16.92
C ALA A 266 1.75 3.37 17.54
N THR A 267 1.60 3.49 18.86
CA THR A 267 2.16 4.62 19.62
C THR A 267 3.35 4.15 20.45
N LEU A 268 4.49 4.83 20.34
CA LEU A 268 5.65 4.61 21.20
C LEU A 268 5.84 5.82 22.12
N ASN A 269 5.61 5.62 23.41
CA ASN A 269 5.95 6.59 24.45
C ASN A 269 7.37 6.30 24.95
N VAL A 270 8.22 7.32 24.98
CA VAL A 270 9.59 7.22 25.49
C VAL A 270 9.76 8.22 26.61
N ASP A 271 10.02 7.73 27.81
CA ASP A 271 10.22 8.52 29.03
C ASP A 271 11.72 8.68 29.29
N TYR A 272 12.19 9.93 29.23
CA TYR A 272 13.56 10.37 29.43
C TYR A 272 13.80 10.96 30.83
N SER A 273 12.87 10.79 31.78
CA SER A 273 13.01 11.32 33.14
C SER A 273 14.24 10.81 33.88
N GLU A 274 14.78 9.66 33.47
CA GLU A 274 16.00 9.06 34.02
C GLU A 274 17.25 9.30 33.14
N CYS A 275 17.19 10.23 32.19
CA CYS A 275 18.33 10.65 31.38
C CYS A 275 19.06 11.90 31.92
N GLU A 276 18.58 12.52 33.01
CA GLU A 276 19.24 13.68 33.60
C GLU A 276 20.55 13.28 34.32
N HIS A 277 21.65 13.56 33.61
CA HIS A 277 23.05 13.62 34.06
C HIS A 277 23.76 12.28 34.31
N GLU A 278 24.98 12.18 33.78
CA GLU A 278 26.01 11.30 34.34
C GLU A 278 26.05 11.57 35.85
N PRO A 279 25.99 10.53 36.71
CA PRO A 279 25.95 10.75 38.15
C PRO A 279 27.13 11.63 38.56
N VAL A 280 26.85 12.78 39.17
CA VAL A 280 27.89 13.65 39.74
C VAL A 280 28.55 12.84 40.85
N VAL A 281 29.65 12.17 40.51
CA VAL A 281 30.46 11.42 41.46
C VAL A 281 31.13 12.42 42.39
N VAL A 282 30.51 12.63 43.55
CA VAL A 282 31.09 13.42 44.63
C VAL A 282 32.05 12.53 45.41
N PRO A 283 33.31 12.96 45.64
CA PRO A 283 34.21 12.18 46.49
C PRO A 283 33.66 12.12 47.92
N VAL A 284 33.92 11.02 48.61
CA VAL A 284 33.66 10.86 50.04
C VAL A 284 34.64 11.70 50.86
N SER A 285 35.90 11.77 50.41
CA SER A 285 36.95 12.57 51.05
C SER A 285 38.00 13.03 50.02
N ILE A 286 38.69 14.13 50.32
CA ILE A 286 39.89 14.56 49.59
C ILE A 286 41.13 14.53 50.50
N HIS A 287 42.31 14.34 49.91
CA HIS A 287 43.58 14.31 50.62
C HIS A 287 44.68 15.04 49.84
N LEU A 288 45.32 15.99 50.52
CA LEU A 288 46.44 16.75 49.98
C LEU A 288 47.77 16.07 50.37
N ASP A 289 48.54 15.63 49.37
CA ASP A 289 49.83 14.95 49.55
C ASP A 289 50.98 15.85 49.10
N PRO A 290 52.04 16.06 49.90
CA PRO A 290 52.26 15.52 51.25
C PRO A 290 51.46 16.22 52.34
N ALA A 291 50.83 15.44 53.23
CA ALA A 291 50.05 15.98 54.35
C ALA A 291 50.88 16.41 55.58
N TYR A 292 52.16 16.03 55.63
CA TYR A 292 53.07 16.39 56.71
C TYR A 292 53.90 17.62 56.36
N THR A 293 54.41 18.32 57.39
CA THR A 293 55.17 19.56 57.21
C THR A 293 56.31 19.39 56.24
N GLN A 294 56.24 20.10 55.12
CA GLN A 294 57.35 20.23 54.20
C GLN A 294 58.23 21.41 54.62
N VAL A 295 59.53 21.29 54.35
CA VAL A 295 60.49 22.37 54.55
C VAL A 295 61.17 22.67 53.23
N ILE A 296 61.05 23.91 52.75
CA ILE A 296 61.70 24.37 51.52
C ILE A 296 62.45 25.68 51.75
N PRO A 297 63.64 25.89 51.17
CA PRO A 297 64.28 27.21 51.16
C PRO A 297 63.51 28.22 50.30
N VAL A 298 63.72 29.51 50.53
CA VAL A 298 63.25 30.57 49.63
C VAL A 298 63.70 30.29 48.19
N THR A 299 62.85 30.58 47.21
CA THR A 299 62.98 30.27 45.77
C THR A 299 62.91 28.79 45.36
N LYS A 300 62.93 27.85 46.31
CA LYS A 300 62.74 26.42 46.01
C LYS A 300 61.27 26.09 45.94
N HIS A 301 60.99 24.96 45.29
CA HIS A 301 59.64 24.52 45.00
C HIS A 301 59.41 23.07 45.43
N LYS A 302 58.14 22.75 45.68
CA LYS A 302 57.64 21.40 45.96
C LYS A 302 56.30 21.25 45.25
N THR A 303 55.95 20.02 44.86
CA THR A 303 54.65 19.74 44.27
C THR A 303 53.77 19.09 45.33
N TYR A 304 52.53 19.59 45.40
CA TYR A 304 51.43 18.97 46.12
C TYR A 304 50.47 18.35 45.10
N LYS A 305 49.89 17.21 45.44
CA LYS A 305 48.84 16.55 44.67
C LYS A 305 47.58 16.43 45.50
N LEU A 306 46.42 16.62 44.88
CA LEU A 306 45.14 16.39 45.54
C LEU A 306 44.55 15.06 45.04
N TRP A 307 44.29 14.16 45.98
CA TRP A 307 43.62 12.88 45.72
C TRP A 307 42.18 12.94 46.20
N ALA A 308 41.24 12.53 45.35
CA ALA A 308 39.82 12.36 45.67
C ALA A 308 39.51 10.87 45.83
N TYR A 309 38.85 10.50 46.93
CA TYR A 309 38.45 9.12 47.24
C TYR A 309 36.94 8.97 47.16
N TYR A 310 36.46 7.91 46.51
CA TYR A 310 35.05 7.65 46.25
C TYR A 310 34.53 6.47 47.07
N ASP A 311 33.21 6.30 47.11
CA ASP A 311 32.54 5.25 47.88
C ASP A 311 32.79 3.83 47.33
N ASP A 312 33.05 3.73 46.04
CA ASP A 312 33.50 2.52 45.35
C ASP A 312 34.96 2.12 45.66
N SER A 313 35.60 2.81 46.62
CA SER A 313 37.00 2.64 47.02
C SER A 313 38.04 3.04 45.97
N THR A 314 37.63 3.68 44.88
CA THR A 314 38.58 4.24 43.91
C THR A 314 39.17 5.56 44.42
N ALA A 315 40.38 5.88 43.92
CA ALA A 315 41.04 7.14 44.16
C ALA A 315 41.47 7.77 42.83
N LYS A 316 41.24 9.08 42.66
CA LYS A 316 41.59 9.84 41.45
C LYS A 316 42.51 11.00 41.82
N ASP A 317 43.58 11.20 41.05
CA ASP A 317 44.38 12.42 41.09
C ASP A 317 43.55 13.54 40.44
N VAL A 318 43.16 14.53 41.24
CA VAL A 318 42.31 15.67 40.85
C VAL A 318 43.08 16.98 40.94
N THR A 319 44.42 16.93 40.90
CA THR A 319 45.28 18.10 41.08
C THR A 319 44.95 19.22 40.09
N GLU A 320 44.75 18.90 38.81
CA GLU A 320 44.44 19.89 37.77
C GLU A 320 43.00 20.44 37.84
N ASP A 321 42.10 19.71 38.52
CA ASP A 321 40.70 20.11 38.71
C ASP A 321 40.48 20.90 40.02
N ALA A 322 41.48 20.94 40.89
CA ALA A 322 41.41 21.56 42.21
C ALA A 322 41.70 23.06 42.17
N VAL A 323 41.15 23.79 43.16
CA VAL A 323 41.51 25.20 43.39
C VAL A 323 42.53 25.27 44.52
N PHE A 324 43.76 25.64 44.19
CA PHE A 324 44.85 25.78 45.15
C PHE A 324 45.01 27.23 45.65
N SER A 325 45.36 27.39 46.92
CA SER A 325 45.77 28.66 47.52
C SER A 325 46.76 28.47 48.68
N THR A 326 47.35 29.56 49.16
CA THR A 326 48.16 29.57 50.39
C THR A 326 47.53 30.48 51.43
N SER A 327 47.71 30.19 52.72
CA SER A 327 47.19 31.04 53.80
C SER A 327 47.87 32.42 53.86
N ASP A 328 49.08 32.54 53.33
CA ASP A 328 49.83 33.79 53.19
C ASP A 328 50.71 33.77 51.92
N PRO A 329 50.27 34.43 50.84
CA PRO A 329 51.04 34.54 49.60
C PRO A 329 52.39 35.24 49.72
N SER A 330 52.62 36.00 50.79
CA SER A 330 53.93 36.65 51.06
C SER A 330 54.99 35.67 51.57
N ILE A 331 54.57 34.51 52.10
CA ILE A 331 55.46 33.43 52.57
C ILE A 331 55.67 32.39 51.46
N ALA A 332 54.62 31.95 50.78
CA ALA A 332 54.71 31.03 49.64
C ALA A 332 53.54 31.22 48.65
N THR A 333 53.78 30.94 47.38
CA THR A 333 52.74 30.91 46.32
C THR A 333 52.58 29.50 45.77
N ILE A 334 51.39 29.14 45.28
CA ILE A 334 51.10 27.85 44.63
C ILE A 334 50.37 28.08 43.30
N ASP A 335 50.72 27.31 42.27
CA ASP A 335 50.03 27.35 40.97
C ASP A 335 48.92 26.29 40.84
N ALA A 336 48.17 26.35 39.75
CA ALA A 336 47.05 25.44 39.47
C ALA A 336 47.48 23.97 39.30
N ASN A 337 48.78 23.69 39.11
CA ASN A 337 49.31 22.34 38.99
C ASN A 337 49.87 21.84 40.34
N GLY A 338 49.57 22.52 41.44
CA GLY A 338 49.99 22.16 42.79
C GLY A 338 51.47 22.47 43.08
N LYS A 339 52.17 23.24 42.25
CA LYS A 339 53.58 23.59 42.48
C LYS A 339 53.69 24.80 43.41
N VAL A 340 54.11 24.57 44.65
CA VAL A 340 54.39 25.64 45.62
C VAL A 340 55.81 26.17 45.46
N THR A 341 56.01 27.48 45.64
CA THR A 341 57.31 28.17 45.64
C THR A 341 57.46 29.03 46.91
N GLY A 342 58.57 28.89 47.62
CA GLY A 342 58.87 29.69 48.81
C GLY A 342 59.26 31.14 48.44
N VAL A 343 58.65 32.12 49.11
CA VAL A 343 58.84 33.56 48.86
C VAL A 343 59.64 34.22 50.00
N SER A 344 59.25 33.99 51.25
CA SER A 344 59.95 34.52 52.43
C SER A 344 59.88 33.54 53.59
N LYS A 345 60.80 33.66 54.55
CA LYS A 345 60.86 32.78 55.72
C LYS A 345 59.58 32.88 56.54
N GLY A 346 58.97 31.72 56.85
CA GLY A 346 57.77 31.64 57.67
C GLY A 346 57.05 30.32 57.52
N ASP A 347 56.00 30.13 58.32
CA ASP A 347 55.11 28.98 58.24
C ASP A 347 53.80 29.38 57.55
N VAL A 348 53.30 28.54 56.65
CA VAL A 348 52.08 28.78 55.86
C VAL A 348 51.33 27.45 55.66
N LEU A 349 50.02 27.52 55.42
CA LEU A 349 49.22 26.38 54.99
C LEU A 349 49.03 26.42 53.47
N ILE A 350 49.17 25.26 52.84
CA ILE A 350 48.69 24.99 51.50
C ILE A 350 47.25 24.52 51.61
N ILE A 351 46.36 25.11 50.82
CA ILE A 351 44.92 24.88 50.87
C ILE A 351 44.48 24.39 49.50
N ALA A 352 43.69 23.32 49.46
CA ALA A 352 43.10 22.79 48.24
C ALA A 352 41.60 22.61 48.42
N ASP A 353 40.81 23.20 47.52
CA ASP A 353 39.35 23.08 47.47
C ASP A 353 38.94 22.26 46.23
N TYR A 354 38.10 21.24 46.42
CA TYR A 354 37.57 20.39 45.34
C TYR A 354 36.20 19.80 45.73
N ALA A 355 35.23 19.84 44.80
CA ALA A 355 33.88 19.29 45.00
C ALA A 355 33.19 19.72 46.32
N GLY A 356 33.40 20.98 46.75
CA GLY A 356 32.85 21.53 47.99
C GLY A 356 33.57 21.09 49.28
N GLN A 357 34.63 20.30 49.17
CA GLN A 357 35.50 19.91 50.28
C GLN A 357 36.80 20.71 50.29
N ARG A 358 37.45 20.79 51.45
CA ARG A 358 38.74 21.46 51.66
C ARG A 358 39.68 20.59 52.46
N ASP A 359 40.94 20.50 52.01
CA ASP A 359 42.04 19.92 52.78
C ASP A 359 43.22 20.91 52.85
N THR A 360 44.06 20.76 53.88
CA THR A 360 45.19 21.65 54.14
C THR A 360 46.44 20.91 54.56
N ALA A 361 47.61 21.37 54.10
CA ALA A 361 48.90 20.81 54.45
C ALA A 361 49.89 21.89 54.89
N PRO A 362 50.69 21.68 55.96
CA PRO A 362 51.64 22.68 56.45
C PRO A 362 52.93 22.76 55.62
N LEU A 363 53.44 23.98 55.46
CA LEU A 363 54.72 24.28 54.80
C LEU A 363 55.52 25.28 55.64
N THR A 364 56.79 24.97 55.87
CA THR A 364 57.79 25.88 56.44
C THR A 364 58.75 26.34 55.35
N VAL A 365 58.88 27.65 55.17
CA VAL A 365 59.88 28.26 54.29
C VAL A 365 61.07 28.71 55.13
N THR A 366 62.28 28.25 54.79
CA THR A 366 63.52 28.61 55.47
C THR A 366 64.37 29.56 54.62
N ASP A 367 65.34 30.22 55.26
CA ASP A 367 66.34 31.06 54.58
C ASP A 367 67.11 30.34 53.46
#